data_AF-A0A383CH37-F1
#
_entry.id   AF-A0A383CH37-F1
#
_cell.length_a   1.000
_cell.length_b   1.000
_cell.length_c   1.000
_cell.angle_alpha   90.00
_cell.angle_beta   90.00
_cell.angle_gamma   90.00
#
_symmetry.space_group_name_H-M   'P 1'
#
loop_
_entity.id
_entity.type
_entity.pdbx_description
1 polymer ?
#
loop_
_entity_poly.entity_id
_entity_poly.type
_entity_poly.pdbx_seq_one_letter_code
_entity_poly.pdbx_strand_id
1 'polypeptide(L)'
;NRMNNRNRQITLAAHPEGSPKETDFAMIETPVPRPKTGELLSRTIYLSLDPYMRGRMNRTLGYAKPTKLGEVMFGQTVAQVIESTIDGYAPGDFILNWNGWQDYALSNGTGVRKLDANGPPISTAVGVLGMPGLTAYVGLLDIGKPKAGETVVVSAASGAVGAIVGQIARLKGCRVVGIAGAQEKCDYVTRELGFDACVSRLDDTFPTDLETACPDGVDIYFENAGGRVFQGVLPLLNNYA
;
A
#
# COMPACT_ATOMS: atom_id res chain seq x y z
N ASN A 1 -22.13 12.03 -25.71
CA ASN A 1 -21.02 11.28 -25.07
C ASN A 1 -21.21 9.79 -25.24
N ARG A 2 -20.59 9.18 -26.25
CA ARG A 2 -20.59 7.72 -26.40
C ARG A 2 -19.78 7.14 -25.25
N MET A 3 -20.39 6.36 -24.36
CA MET A 3 -19.63 5.45 -23.51
C MET A 3 -18.73 4.63 -24.43
N ASN A 4 -17.42 4.71 -24.22
CA ASN A 4 -16.48 3.88 -24.93
C ASN A 4 -16.84 2.44 -24.55
N ASN A 5 -17.38 1.65 -25.49
CA ASN A 5 -17.95 0.33 -25.19
C ASN A 5 -16.87 -0.74 -24.96
N ARG A 6 -15.66 -0.29 -24.62
CA ARG A 6 -14.43 -1.06 -24.43
C ARG A 6 -13.95 -0.86 -22.99
N ASN A 7 -13.64 -1.98 -22.34
CA ASN A 7 -12.97 -2.06 -21.06
C ASN A 7 -11.50 -2.41 -21.31
N ARG A 8 -10.58 -1.47 -21.07
CA ARG A 8 -9.15 -1.76 -21.12
C ARG A 8 -8.75 -2.48 -19.84
N GLN A 9 -7.92 -3.51 -19.98
CA GLN A 9 -7.47 -4.35 -18.87
C GLN A 9 -5.97 -4.59 -18.99
N ILE A 10 -5.25 -4.49 -17.88
CA ILE A 10 -3.88 -4.99 -17.77
C ILE A 10 -3.93 -6.39 -17.20
N THR A 11 -3.46 -7.37 -17.96
CA THR A 11 -3.40 -8.78 -17.57
C THR A 11 -1.95 -9.23 -17.36
N LEU A 12 -1.77 -10.30 -16.59
CA LEU A 12 -0.47 -10.94 -16.44
C LEU A 12 -0.15 -11.77 -17.68
N ALA A 13 0.86 -11.39 -18.45
CA ALA A 13 1.28 -12.09 -19.67
C ALA A 13 2.38 -13.12 -19.42
N ALA A 14 3.25 -12.87 -18.44
CA ALA A 14 4.29 -13.80 -18.01
C ALA A 14 4.52 -13.70 -16.50
N HIS A 15 5.07 -14.74 -15.91
CA HIS A 15 5.53 -14.69 -14.52
C HIS A 15 6.92 -14.05 -14.45
N PRO A 16 7.11 -12.93 -13.74
CA PRO A 16 8.39 -12.25 -13.67
C PRO A 16 9.47 -13.08 -12.97
N GLU A 17 10.67 -13.09 -13.54
CA GLU A 17 11.90 -13.54 -12.88
C GLU A 17 12.66 -12.29 -12.39
N GLY A 18 12.82 -12.16 -11.07
CA GLY A 18 13.35 -10.93 -10.47
C GLY A 18 12.35 -9.76 -10.53
N SER A 19 12.79 -8.58 -10.95
CA SER A 19 11.92 -7.40 -11.09
C SER A 19 10.94 -7.55 -12.25
N PRO A 20 9.67 -7.12 -12.11
CA PRO A 20 8.73 -7.08 -13.23
C PRO A 20 9.23 -6.19 -14.36
N LYS A 21 8.99 -6.62 -15.59
CA LYS A 21 9.24 -5.87 -16.82
C LYS A 21 7.94 -5.70 -17.60
N GLU A 22 7.90 -4.74 -18.52
CA GLU A 22 6.69 -4.44 -19.30
C GLU A 22 6.14 -5.66 -20.04
N THR A 23 7.02 -6.52 -20.57
CA THR A 23 6.63 -7.76 -21.28
C THR A 23 5.95 -8.79 -20.40
N ASP A 24 5.97 -8.63 -19.07
CA ASP A 24 5.24 -9.51 -18.14
C ASP A 24 3.75 -9.16 -18.07
N PHE A 25 3.33 -8.06 -18.71
CA PHE A 25 1.96 -7.59 -18.76
C PHE A 25 1.47 -7.46 -20.20
N ALA A 26 0.16 -7.53 -20.38
CA ALA A 26 -0.51 -7.21 -21.65
C ALA A 26 -1.69 -6.26 -21.42
N MET A 27 -1.83 -5.26 -22.28
CA MET A 27 -3.06 -4.48 -22.37
C MET A 27 -4.00 -5.18 -23.35
N ILE A 28 -5.20 -5.53 -22.89
CA ILE A 28 -6.27 -6.08 -23.73
C ILE A 28 -7.51 -5.20 -23.66
N GLU A 29 -8.38 -5.32 -24.65
CA GLU A 29 -9.69 -4.66 -24.67
C GLU A 29 -10.83 -5.68 -24.76
N THR A 30 -11.76 -5.59 -23.82
CA THR A 30 -12.99 -6.41 -23.81
C THR A 30 -14.23 -5.51 -23.90
N PRO A 31 -15.42 -6.03 -24.22
CA PRO A 31 -16.65 -5.25 -24.07
C PRO A 31 -16.88 -4.87 -22.60
N VAL A 32 -17.44 -3.69 -22.34
CA VAL A 32 -17.86 -3.33 -20.97
C VAL A 32 -18.93 -4.33 -20.50
N PRO A 33 -18.71 -5.02 -19.36
CA PRO A 33 -19.66 -6.02 -18.89
C PRO A 33 -20.95 -5.36 -18.39
N ARG A 34 -22.06 -6.11 -18.38
CA ARG A 34 -23.34 -5.67 -17.85
C ARG A 34 -23.65 -6.41 -16.55
N PRO A 35 -24.11 -5.71 -15.50
CA PRO A 35 -24.44 -6.36 -14.24
C PRO A 35 -25.69 -7.21 -14.39
N LYS A 36 -25.70 -8.37 -13.74
CA LYS A 36 -26.89 -9.20 -13.51
C LYS A 36 -27.50 -8.86 -12.14
N THR A 37 -28.62 -9.49 -11.81
CA THR A 37 -29.20 -9.44 -10.45
C THR A 37 -28.17 -9.85 -9.41
N GLY A 38 -28.00 -9.04 -8.37
CA GLY A 38 -27.00 -9.23 -7.32
C GLY A 38 -25.61 -8.73 -7.69
N GLU A 39 -25.46 -7.99 -8.80
CA GLU A 39 -24.20 -7.37 -9.22
C GLU A 39 -24.33 -5.85 -9.39
N LEU A 40 -23.19 -5.18 -9.26
CA LEU A 40 -22.97 -3.80 -9.66
C LEU A 40 -21.82 -3.71 -10.66
N LEU A 41 -21.93 -2.77 -11.59
CA LEU A 41 -20.87 -2.35 -12.50
C LEU A 41 -20.27 -1.05 -11.96
N SER A 42 -18.95 -1.00 -11.88
CA SER A 42 -18.23 0.20 -11.48
C SER A 42 -17.14 0.56 -12.47
N ARG A 43 -16.84 1.86 -12.58
CA ARG A 43 -15.74 2.43 -13.35
C ARG A 43 -14.61 2.85 -12.41
N THR A 44 -13.44 2.29 -12.61
CA THR A 44 -12.24 2.62 -11.84
C THR A 44 -11.81 4.08 -12.08
N ILE A 45 -11.41 4.76 -11.00
CA ILE A 45 -10.86 6.12 -11.00
C ILE A 45 -9.42 6.12 -10.51
N TYR A 46 -9.14 5.38 -9.44
CA TYR A 46 -7.79 5.21 -8.89
C TYR A 46 -7.46 3.73 -8.72
N LEU A 47 -6.20 3.39 -8.96
CA LEU A 47 -5.62 2.07 -8.69
C LEU A 47 -4.62 2.20 -7.55
N SER A 48 -4.66 1.28 -6.60
CA SER A 48 -3.55 1.07 -5.67
C SER A 48 -2.46 0.27 -6.37
N LEU A 49 -1.20 0.64 -6.16
CA LEU A 49 -0.03 -0.08 -6.64
C LEU A 49 0.83 -0.47 -5.43
N ASP A 50 0.75 -1.73 -5.04
CA ASP A 50 1.28 -2.19 -3.75
C ASP A 50 2.35 -3.27 -3.91
N PRO A 51 3.39 -3.31 -3.04
CA PRO A 51 4.46 -4.30 -3.13
C PRO A 51 3.98 -5.76 -3.09
N TYR A 52 2.90 -6.07 -2.36
CA TYR A 52 2.37 -7.44 -2.28
C TYR A 52 1.96 -8.00 -3.64
N MET A 53 1.64 -7.13 -4.62
CA MET A 53 1.25 -7.54 -5.97
C MET A 53 2.35 -8.37 -6.64
N ARG A 54 3.63 -8.06 -6.36
CA ARG A 54 4.77 -8.84 -6.90
C ARG A 54 4.70 -10.31 -6.48
N GLY A 55 4.31 -10.59 -5.24
CA GLY A 55 4.14 -11.96 -4.74
C GLY A 55 3.01 -12.71 -5.46
N ARG A 56 1.94 -12.00 -5.83
CA ARG A 56 0.83 -12.58 -6.61
C ARG A 56 1.18 -12.88 -8.06
N MET A 57 2.24 -12.27 -8.60
CA MET A 57 2.73 -12.57 -9.95
C MET A 57 3.59 -13.85 -9.99
N ASN A 58 3.87 -14.50 -8.86
CA ASN A 58 4.65 -15.75 -8.83
C ASN A 58 3.83 -16.96 -9.28
N ARG A 59 4.52 -18.01 -9.76
CA ARG A 59 3.90 -19.29 -10.15
C ARG A 59 3.33 -20.07 -8.97
N THR A 60 4.01 -20.00 -7.84
CA THR A 60 3.70 -20.79 -6.64
C THR A 60 2.83 -20.01 -5.66
N LEU A 61 2.02 -20.74 -4.89
CA LEU A 61 1.23 -20.18 -3.80
C LEU A 61 2.15 -19.57 -2.74
N GLY A 62 1.93 -18.30 -2.43
CA GLY A 62 2.35 -17.68 -1.17
C GLY A 62 1.15 -17.60 -0.21
N TYR A 63 1.14 -16.60 0.68
CA TYR A 63 -0.03 -16.32 1.55
C TYR A 63 -1.28 -15.88 0.76
N ALA A 64 -1.11 -15.30 -0.43
CA ALA A 64 -2.19 -14.88 -1.30
C ALA A 64 -2.28 -15.74 -2.57
N LYS A 65 -3.50 -15.91 -3.08
CA LYS A 65 -3.77 -16.60 -4.35
C LYS A 65 -3.02 -15.89 -5.51
N PRO A 66 -2.20 -16.62 -6.28
CA PRO A 66 -1.53 -16.08 -7.45
C PRO A 66 -2.50 -15.61 -8.53
N THR A 67 -2.12 -14.54 -9.25
CA THR A 67 -2.76 -14.10 -10.50
C THR A 67 -2.33 -15.07 -11.59
N LYS A 68 -3.27 -15.66 -12.33
CA LYS A 68 -2.93 -16.55 -13.44
C LYS A 68 -2.57 -15.76 -14.69
N LEU A 69 -1.85 -16.39 -15.61
CA LEU A 69 -1.61 -15.83 -16.92
C LEU A 69 -2.95 -15.55 -17.63
N GLY A 70 -3.06 -14.38 -18.25
CA GLY A 70 -4.25 -13.87 -18.90
C GLY A 70 -5.30 -13.26 -17.96
N GLU A 71 -5.16 -13.39 -16.63
CA GLU A 71 -6.07 -12.74 -15.69
C GLU A 71 -5.69 -11.27 -15.48
N VAL A 72 -6.70 -10.44 -15.20
CA VAL A 72 -6.52 -9.03 -14.83
C VAL A 72 -5.65 -8.94 -13.59
N MET A 73 -4.69 -8.01 -13.59
CA MET A 73 -3.83 -7.79 -12.43
C MET A 73 -4.66 -7.42 -11.20
N PHE A 74 -4.50 -8.21 -10.14
CA PHE A 74 -5.22 -8.02 -8.89
C PHE A 74 -4.79 -6.73 -8.18
N GLY A 75 -5.75 -5.93 -7.73
CA GLY A 75 -5.49 -4.69 -7.01
C GLY A 75 -6.75 -4.03 -6.49
N GLN A 76 -6.58 -3.24 -5.43
CA GLN A 76 -7.66 -2.44 -4.88
C GLN A 76 -7.80 -1.14 -5.67
N THR A 77 -9.03 -0.65 -5.76
CA THR A 77 -9.43 0.45 -6.61
C THR A 77 -10.43 1.34 -5.90
N VAL A 78 -10.37 2.64 -6.18
CA VAL A 78 -11.49 3.56 -5.98
C VAL A 78 -12.23 3.65 -7.29
N ALA A 79 -13.53 3.39 -7.26
CA ALA A 79 -14.38 3.34 -8.43
C ALA A 79 -15.70 4.09 -8.21
N GLN A 80 -16.36 4.45 -9.29
CA GLN A 80 -17.70 5.01 -9.28
C GLN A 80 -18.69 3.97 -9.82
N VAL A 81 -19.78 3.75 -9.10
CA VAL A 81 -20.88 2.88 -9.55
C VAL A 81 -21.50 3.48 -10.81
N ILE A 82 -21.62 2.67 -11.86
CA ILE A 82 -22.25 3.04 -13.13
C ILE A 82 -23.68 2.50 -13.19
N GLU A 83 -23.86 1.25 -12.77
CA GLU A 83 -25.14 0.54 -12.76
C GLU A 83 -25.11 -0.46 -11.60
N SER A 84 -26.24 -0.65 -10.91
CA SER A 84 -26.31 -1.56 -9.76
C SER A 84 -27.69 -2.18 -9.66
N THR A 85 -27.71 -3.46 -9.30
CA THR A 85 -28.91 -4.19 -8.87
C THR A 85 -28.87 -4.54 -7.39
N ILE A 86 -27.86 -4.02 -6.67
CA ILE A 86 -27.63 -4.26 -5.24
C ILE A 86 -28.15 -3.06 -4.46
N ASP A 87 -29.01 -3.31 -3.48
CA ASP A 87 -29.53 -2.29 -2.57
C ASP A 87 -28.39 -1.58 -1.82
N GLY A 88 -28.53 -0.25 -1.65
CA GLY A 88 -27.53 0.59 -0.99
C GLY A 88 -26.42 1.13 -1.90
N TYR A 89 -26.31 0.63 -3.13
CA TYR A 89 -25.39 1.14 -4.15
C TYR A 89 -26.18 1.68 -5.35
N ALA A 90 -26.09 2.99 -5.56
CA ALA A 90 -26.73 3.72 -6.66
C ALA A 90 -25.69 4.21 -7.67
N PRO A 91 -26.07 4.38 -8.95
CA PRO A 91 -25.23 5.07 -9.93
C PRO A 91 -24.72 6.42 -9.40
N GLY A 92 -23.42 6.66 -9.57
CA GLY A 92 -22.74 7.86 -9.07
C GLY A 92 -22.02 7.68 -7.73
N ASP A 93 -22.37 6.67 -6.93
CA ASP A 93 -21.71 6.38 -5.66
C ASP A 93 -20.22 6.07 -5.86
N PHE A 94 -19.37 6.57 -4.95
CA PHE A 94 -17.96 6.18 -4.89
C PHE A 94 -17.77 4.99 -3.96
N ILE A 95 -16.96 4.03 -4.39
CA ILE A 95 -16.70 2.79 -3.67
C ILE A 95 -15.22 2.45 -3.68
N LEU A 96 -14.77 1.76 -2.62
CA LEU A 96 -13.53 1.00 -2.59
C LEU A 96 -13.86 -0.46 -2.93
N ASN A 97 -13.17 -1.02 -3.92
CA ASN A 97 -13.39 -2.39 -4.37
C ASN A 97 -12.12 -3.03 -4.95
N TRP A 98 -12.14 -4.34 -5.15
CA TRP A 98 -11.05 -5.13 -5.75
C TRP A 98 -11.26 -5.36 -7.25
N ASN A 99 -11.37 -4.28 -8.03
CA ASN A 99 -11.60 -4.38 -9.47
C ASN A 99 -10.39 -4.93 -10.24
N GLY A 100 -9.18 -4.81 -9.70
CA GLY A 100 -7.95 -5.03 -10.48
C GLY A 100 -7.69 -3.91 -11.49
N TRP A 101 -6.63 -4.07 -12.27
CA TRP A 101 -6.15 -3.04 -13.21
C TRP A 101 -6.99 -3.03 -14.50
N GLN A 102 -8.19 -2.47 -14.40
CA GLN A 102 -9.11 -2.31 -15.52
C GLN A 102 -10.02 -1.10 -15.37
N ASP A 103 -10.53 -0.59 -16.48
CA ASP A 103 -11.43 0.57 -16.50
C ASP A 103 -12.79 0.27 -15.84
N TYR A 104 -13.33 -0.93 -16.03
CA TYR A 104 -14.63 -1.36 -15.51
C TYR A 104 -14.59 -2.76 -14.92
N ALA A 105 -15.35 -3.00 -13.86
CA ALA A 105 -15.49 -4.33 -13.29
C ALA A 105 -16.88 -4.55 -12.68
N LEU A 106 -17.32 -5.82 -12.72
CA LEU A 106 -18.49 -6.29 -11.98
C LEU A 106 -18.08 -6.66 -10.55
N SER A 107 -18.99 -6.43 -9.61
CA SER A 107 -18.89 -6.90 -8.23
C SER A 107 -20.22 -7.43 -7.76
N ASN A 108 -20.19 -8.49 -6.96
CA ASN A 108 -21.37 -9.02 -6.27
C ASN A 108 -21.65 -8.31 -4.93
N GLY A 109 -21.00 -7.17 -4.67
CA GLY A 109 -21.11 -6.40 -3.43
C GLY A 109 -20.21 -6.89 -2.29
N THR A 110 -19.59 -8.07 -2.40
CA THR A 110 -18.72 -8.60 -1.34
C THR A 110 -17.44 -7.80 -1.25
N GLY A 111 -17.11 -7.32 -0.05
CA GLY A 111 -15.88 -6.53 0.19
C GLY A 111 -15.90 -5.13 -0.45
N VAL A 112 -17.06 -4.71 -0.98
CA VAL A 112 -17.26 -3.33 -1.44
C VAL A 112 -17.51 -2.45 -0.23
N ARG A 113 -16.81 -1.32 -0.15
CA ARG A 113 -17.03 -0.30 0.86
C ARG A 113 -17.46 1.00 0.19
N LYS A 114 -18.66 1.48 0.52
CA LYS A 114 -19.14 2.80 0.10
C LYS A 114 -18.28 3.90 0.72
N LEU A 115 -17.91 4.90 -0.07
CA LEU A 115 -17.14 6.05 0.35
C LEU A 115 -18.06 7.25 0.54
N ASP A 116 -17.81 8.02 1.59
CA ASP A 116 -18.55 9.26 1.85
C ASP A 116 -18.10 10.34 0.86
N ALA A 117 -19.04 10.87 0.09
CA ALA A 117 -18.79 11.95 -0.86
C ALA A 117 -18.44 13.28 -0.18
N ASN A 118 -18.83 13.45 1.09
CA ASN A 118 -18.50 14.62 1.90
C ASN A 118 -17.25 14.39 2.77
N GLY A 119 -16.64 13.21 2.66
CA GLY A 119 -15.43 12.86 3.37
C GLY A 119 -14.16 13.43 2.72
N PRO A 120 -12.99 12.95 3.14
CA PRO A 120 -11.71 13.29 2.51
C PRO A 120 -11.68 12.91 1.02
N PRO A 121 -10.71 13.42 0.24
CA PRO A 121 -10.58 13.08 -1.17
C PRO A 121 -10.63 11.56 -1.38
N ILE A 122 -11.45 11.09 -2.32
CA ILE A 122 -11.74 9.66 -2.49
C ILE A 122 -10.49 8.79 -2.72
N SER A 123 -9.42 9.35 -3.29
CA SER A 123 -8.13 8.68 -3.49
C SER A 123 -7.48 8.23 -2.17
N THR A 124 -7.78 8.89 -1.05
CA THR A 124 -7.26 8.49 0.26
C THR A 124 -7.70 7.08 0.67
N ALA A 125 -8.80 6.57 0.11
CA ALA A 125 -9.34 5.24 0.42
C ALA A 125 -8.45 4.07 -0.08
N VAL A 126 -7.52 4.31 -1.01
CA VAL A 126 -6.47 3.34 -1.41
C VAL A 126 -5.11 3.64 -0.75
N GLY A 127 -5.05 4.62 0.16
CA GLY A 127 -3.83 5.05 0.84
C GLY A 127 -4.03 5.17 2.36
N VAL A 128 -3.94 6.39 2.87
CA VAL A 128 -3.99 6.69 4.31
C VAL A 128 -5.31 6.31 5.00
N LEU A 129 -6.44 6.31 4.29
CA LEU A 129 -7.74 5.81 4.78
C LEU A 129 -8.11 4.45 4.17
N GLY A 130 -7.10 3.75 3.65
CA GLY A 130 -7.18 2.45 3.04
C GLY A 130 -6.33 1.41 3.75
N MET A 131 -6.00 0.34 3.01
CA MET A 131 -5.19 -0.77 3.50
C MET A 131 -3.80 -0.32 4.03
N PRO A 132 -3.06 0.60 3.37
CA PRO A 132 -1.78 1.10 3.89
C PRO A 132 -1.90 1.79 5.25
N GLY A 133 -2.89 2.67 5.42
CA GLY A 133 -3.12 3.35 6.70
C GLY A 133 -3.56 2.40 7.81
N LEU A 134 -4.44 1.44 7.51
CA LEU A 134 -4.84 0.41 8.47
C LEU A 134 -3.65 -0.47 8.88
N THR A 135 -2.77 -0.80 7.94
CA THR A 135 -1.54 -1.56 8.20
C THR A 135 -0.62 -0.80 9.15
N ALA A 136 -0.41 0.50 8.91
CA ALA A 136 0.37 1.34 9.81
C ALA A 136 -0.26 1.41 11.21
N TYR A 137 -1.58 1.63 11.28
CA TYR A 137 -2.30 1.78 12.54
C TYR A 137 -2.25 0.50 13.39
N VAL A 138 -2.62 -0.64 12.82
CA VAL A 138 -2.64 -1.93 13.54
C VAL A 138 -1.21 -2.40 13.84
N GLY A 139 -0.32 -2.35 12.85
CA GLY A 139 1.06 -2.80 13.01
C GLY A 139 1.79 -2.03 14.12
N LEU A 140 1.55 -0.72 14.23
CA LEU A 140 2.17 0.06 15.28
C LEU A 140 1.41 -0.06 16.61
N LEU A 141 0.10 0.22 16.64
CA LEU A 141 -0.62 0.40 17.90
C LEU A 141 -1.04 -0.90 18.58
N ASP A 142 -1.32 -1.96 17.81
CA ASP A 142 -1.75 -3.25 18.36
C ASP A 142 -0.58 -4.23 18.50
N ILE A 143 0.35 -4.24 17.54
CA ILE A 143 1.52 -5.12 17.58
C ILE A 143 2.69 -4.44 18.30
N GLY A 144 3.14 -3.28 17.81
CA GLY A 144 4.29 -2.56 18.38
C GLY A 144 4.03 -1.96 19.78
N LYS A 145 2.81 -1.48 20.05
CA LYS A 145 2.38 -0.89 21.34
C LYS A 145 3.33 0.20 21.88
N PRO A 146 3.60 1.26 21.10
CA PRO A 146 4.55 2.31 21.46
C PRO A 146 4.17 3.04 22.75
N LYS A 147 5.19 3.35 23.55
CA LYS A 147 5.10 4.22 24.73
C LYS A 147 5.90 5.51 24.50
N ALA A 148 5.48 6.56 25.19
CA ALA A 148 6.20 7.83 25.16
C ALA A 148 7.65 7.64 25.64
N GLY A 149 8.60 8.26 24.95
CA GLY A 149 10.03 8.14 25.21
C GLY A 149 10.72 6.95 24.54
N GLU A 150 9.99 5.95 24.04
CA GLU A 150 10.57 4.84 23.28
C GLU A 150 11.06 5.30 21.90
N THR A 151 12.05 4.59 21.35
CA THR A 151 12.57 4.79 19.99
C THR A 151 11.91 3.82 19.00
N VAL A 152 11.21 4.40 18.02
CA VAL A 152 10.59 3.67 16.91
C VAL A 152 11.41 3.87 15.63
N VAL A 153 11.99 2.78 15.12
CA VAL A 153 12.66 2.77 13.81
C VAL A 153 11.69 2.27 12.75
N VAL A 154 11.63 2.96 11.61
CA VAL A 154 10.73 2.62 10.51
C VAL A 154 11.53 2.42 9.22
N SER A 155 11.52 1.21 8.69
CA SER A 155 12.07 0.96 7.35
C SER A 155 11.10 1.37 6.26
N ALA A 156 11.64 1.76 5.09
CA ALA A 156 10.87 2.36 4.00
C ALA A 156 10.01 3.55 4.48
N ALA A 157 10.58 4.41 5.32
CA ALA A 157 9.88 5.49 6.03
C ALA A 157 9.20 6.49 5.10
N SER A 158 9.68 6.68 3.87
CA SER A 158 9.06 7.54 2.88
C SER A 158 7.90 6.87 2.11
N GLY A 159 7.58 5.60 2.40
CA GLY A 159 6.56 4.81 1.71
C GLY A 159 5.16 4.98 2.32
N ALA A 160 4.14 4.46 1.65
CA ALA A 160 2.74 4.65 2.04
C ALA A 160 2.42 4.21 3.48
N VAL A 161 2.98 3.07 3.92
CA VAL A 161 2.83 2.58 5.31
C VAL A 161 3.77 3.33 6.25
N GLY A 162 5.07 3.33 5.94
CA GLY A 162 6.11 3.89 6.82
C GLY A 162 5.90 5.36 7.18
N ALA A 163 5.43 6.17 6.23
CA ALA A 163 5.15 7.59 6.46
C ALA A 163 4.05 7.81 7.51
N ILE A 164 3.06 6.91 7.55
CA ILE A 164 1.95 6.96 8.51
C ILE A 164 2.42 6.44 9.86
N VAL A 165 3.18 5.34 9.89
CA VAL A 165 3.74 4.75 11.12
C VAL A 165 4.50 5.80 11.91
N GLY A 166 5.44 6.50 11.29
CA GLY A 166 6.25 7.46 12.03
C GLY A 166 5.45 8.66 12.55
N GLN A 167 4.47 9.14 11.79
CA GLN A 167 3.58 10.21 12.27
C GLN A 167 2.73 9.73 13.46
N ILE A 168 2.21 8.50 13.44
CA ILE A 168 1.50 7.93 14.59
C ILE A 168 2.44 7.76 15.79
N ALA A 169 3.65 7.24 15.60
CA ALA A 169 4.64 7.07 16.66
C ALA A 169 5.01 8.40 17.33
N ARG A 170 5.21 9.45 16.52
CA ARG A 170 5.44 10.81 17.02
C ARG A 170 4.25 11.32 17.85
N LEU A 171 3.02 11.10 17.39
CA LEU A 171 1.81 11.45 18.16
C LEU A 171 1.69 10.65 19.47
N LYS A 172 2.37 9.50 19.59
CA LYS A 172 2.48 8.72 20.83
C LYS A 172 3.64 9.15 21.73
N GLY A 173 4.39 10.18 21.34
CA GLY A 173 5.51 10.73 22.11
C GLY A 173 6.79 9.90 21.99
N CYS A 174 6.92 9.08 20.95
CA CYS A 174 8.14 8.34 20.66
C CYS A 174 9.16 9.23 19.94
N ARG A 175 10.44 8.88 20.07
CA ARG A 175 11.48 9.28 19.12
C ARG A 175 11.32 8.43 17.86
N VAL A 176 11.29 9.04 16.69
CA VAL A 176 11.04 8.34 15.42
C VAL A 176 12.23 8.51 14.47
N VAL A 177 12.83 7.38 14.10
CA VAL A 177 13.96 7.32 13.17
C VAL A 177 13.53 6.59 11.89
N GLY A 178 13.65 7.27 10.76
CA GLY A 178 13.33 6.73 9.46
C GLY A 178 14.54 6.07 8.79
N ILE A 179 14.29 5.03 8.01
CA ILE A 179 15.25 4.50 7.04
C ILE A 179 14.62 4.60 5.66
N ALA A 180 15.26 5.34 4.76
CA ALA A 180 14.78 5.57 3.40
C ALA A 180 15.85 5.25 2.36
N GLY A 181 15.52 5.53 1.09
CA GLY A 181 16.48 5.44 -0.02
C GLY A 181 17.42 6.65 -0.03
N ALA A 182 17.57 7.26 -1.20
CA ALA A 182 18.43 8.44 -1.39
C ALA A 182 18.09 9.59 -0.43
N GLN A 183 19.07 10.50 -0.26
CA GLN A 183 18.99 11.65 0.65
C GLN A 183 17.72 12.48 0.51
N GLU A 184 17.22 12.70 -0.70
CA GLU A 184 15.98 13.43 -0.98
C GLU A 184 14.77 12.84 -0.23
N LYS A 185 14.71 11.51 -0.09
CA LYS A 185 13.66 10.83 0.67
C LYS A 185 13.86 11.01 2.18
N CYS A 186 15.11 11.05 2.66
CA CYS A 186 15.40 11.33 4.05
C CYS A 186 15.03 12.78 4.43
N ASP A 187 15.30 13.73 3.53
CA ASP A 187 14.89 15.12 3.68
C ASP A 187 13.37 15.25 3.73
N TYR A 188 12.63 14.57 2.85
CA TYR A 188 11.17 14.51 2.91
C TYR A 188 10.66 13.93 4.25
N VAL A 189 11.24 12.81 4.70
CA VAL A 189 10.84 12.14 5.95
C VAL A 189 11.06 13.03 7.18
N THR A 190 12.14 13.80 7.21
CA THR A 190 12.43 14.67 8.36
C THR A 190 11.67 16.01 8.29
N ARG A 191 11.70 16.69 7.13
CA ARG A 191 11.14 18.05 6.98
C ARG A 191 9.63 18.07 6.85
N GLU A 192 9.06 17.16 6.07
CA GLU A 192 7.62 17.15 5.79
C GLU A 192 6.86 16.23 6.75
N LEU A 193 7.39 15.03 7.03
CA LEU A 193 6.71 14.05 7.89
C LEU A 193 7.04 14.21 9.38
N GLY A 194 8.05 15.01 9.72
CA GLY A 194 8.39 15.36 11.10
C GLY A 194 9.08 14.26 11.91
N PHE A 195 9.75 13.31 11.25
CA PHE A 195 10.60 12.34 11.95
C PHE A 195 11.81 13.06 12.58
N ASP A 196 12.30 12.54 13.72
CA ASP A 196 13.44 13.13 14.43
C ASP A 196 14.77 12.94 13.71
N ALA A 197 14.89 11.85 12.95
CA ALA A 197 16.02 11.57 12.07
C ALA A 197 15.59 10.68 10.90
N CYS A 198 16.36 10.68 9.81
CA CYS A 198 16.24 9.68 8.76
C CYS A 198 17.61 9.38 8.16
N VAL A 199 17.91 8.09 7.96
CA VAL A 199 19.17 7.62 7.38
C VAL A 199 18.95 6.97 6.02
N SER A 200 19.88 7.18 5.09
CA SER A 200 19.87 6.57 3.77
C SER A 200 20.43 5.16 3.83
N ARG A 201 19.66 4.16 3.42
CA ARG A 201 20.15 2.77 3.31
C ARG A 201 21.12 2.56 2.15
N LEU A 202 21.26 3.55 1.27
CA LEU A 202 22.13 3.49 0.09
C LEU A 202 23.56 3.90 0.42
N ASP A 203 23.77 4.51 1.58
CA ASP A 203 25.06 5.05 1.97
C ASP A 203 25.90 3.95 2.62
N ASP A 204 27.21 3.98 2.38
CA ASP A 204 28.13 2.99 2.94
C ASP A 204 28.21 3.12 4.48
N THR A 205 27.98 4.32 5.00
CA THR A 205 27.95 4.67 6.43
C THR A 205 26.66 4.30 7.14
N PHE A 206 25.66 3.76 6.42
CA PHE A 206 24.34 3.44 6.96
C PHE A 206 24.33 2.80 8.36
N PRO A 207 25.15 1.77 8.67
CA PRO A 207 25.15 1.18 10.02
C PRO A 207 25.54 2.18 11.12
N THR A 208 26.60 2.96 10.90
CA THR A 208 27.10 3.96 11.86
C THR A 208 26.15 5.14 12.00
N ASP A 209 25.54 5.57 10.90
CA ASP A 209 24.56 6.66 10.92
C ASP A 209 23.28 6.24 11.67
N LEU A 210 22.86 4.98 11.51
CA LEU A 210 21.70 4.43 12.22
C LEU A 210 21.97 4.31 13.73
N GLU A 211 23.14 3.82 14.12
CA GLU A 211 23.57 3.77 15.53
C GLU A 211 23.58 5.17 16.14
N THR A 212 24.14 6.15 15.42
CA THR A 212 24.16 7.56 15.85
C THR A 212 22.74 8.14 15.99
N ALA A 213 21.82 7.73 15.11
CA ALA A 213 20.43 8.17 15.17
C ALA A 213 19.63 7.52 16.31
N CYS A 214 20.09 6.40 16.87
CA CYS A 214 19.40 5.62 17.91
C CYS A 214 20.28 5.49 19.18
N PRO A 215 20.61 6.60 19.87
CA PRO A 215 21.56 6.57 21.00
C PRO A 215 21.10 5.72 22.18
N ASP A 216 19.78 5.55 22.34
CA ASP A 216 19.16 4.76 23.41
C ASP A 216 18.70 3.37 22.92
N GLY A 217 19.17 2.93 21.75
CA GLY A 217 18.73 1.70 21.09
C GLY A 217 17.37 1.84 20.41
N VAL A 218 16.77 0.69 20.06
CA VAL A 218 15.51 0.60 19.31
C VAL A 218 14.52 -0.25 20.09
N ASP A 219 13.41 0.35 20.49
CA ASP A 219 12.35 -0.33 21.24
C ASP A 219 11.29 -0.93 20.32
N ILE A 220 11.07 -0.35 19.15
CA ILE A 220 10.14 -0.88 18.15
C ILE A 220 10.76 -0.73 16.78
N TYR A 221 10.82 -1.83 16.03
CA TYR A 221 11.20 -1.80 14.63
C TYR A 221 10.03 -2.17 13.71
N PHE A 222 9.55 -1.18 12.94
CA PHE A 222 8.56 -1.40 11.91
C PHE A 222 9.24 -1.82 10.59
N GLU A 223 9.24 -3.13 10.33
CA GLU A 223 9.94 -3.79 9.23
C GLU A 223 9.08 -3.92 7.96
N ASN A 224 9.53 -3.29 6.86
CA ASN A 224 8.90 -3.24 5.53
C ASN A 224 9.86 -3.65 4.39
N ALA A 225 11.15 -3.80 4.65
CA ALA A 225 12.22 -3.93 3.65
C ALA A 225 12.99 -5.25 3.73
N GLY A 226 13.38 -5.69 4.92
CA GLY A 226 14.26 -6.84 5.14
C GLY A 226 15.71 -6.60 4.72
N GLY A 227 16.46 -7.70 4.52
CA GLY A 227 17.81 -7.68 3.96
C GLY A 227 18.80 -6.81 4.74
N ARG A 228 19.60 -6.01 4.04
CA ARG A 228 20.63 -5.13 4.64
C ARG A 228 20.06 -4.18 5.69
N VAL A 229 18.82 -3.72 5.52
CA VAL A 229 18.18 -2.82 6.48
C VAL A 229 17.91 -3.55 7.79
N PHE A 230 17.28 -4.73 7.73
CA PHE A 230 17.07 -5.59 8.91
C PHE A 230 18.38 -5.89 9.65
N GLN A 231 19.44 -6.25 8.91
CA GLN A 231 20.75 -6.55 9.49
C GLN A 231 21.40 -5.34 10.16
N GLY A 232 21.09 -4.11 9.72
CA GLY A 232 21.56 -2.89 10.36
C GLY A 232 20.80 -2.55 11.65
N VAL A 233 19.49 -2.83 11.70
CA VAL A 233 18.65 -2.53 12.88
C VAL A 233 18.80 -3.58 13.97
N LEU A 234 18.95 -4.86 13.60
CA LEU A 234 18.96 -5.98 14.53
C LEU A 234 19.93 -5.83 15.72
N PRO A 235 21.18 -5.35 15.55
CA PRO A 235 22.11 -5.17 16.67
C PRO A 235 21.74 -4.02 17.62
N LEU A 236 20.84 -3.13 17.22
CA LEU A 236 20.42 -1.95 17.99
C LEU A 236 19.12 -2.20 18.77
N LEU A 237 18.48 -3.35 18.61
CA LEU A 237 17.25 -3.69 19.32
C LEU A 237 17.51 -3.80 20.83
N ASN A 238 16.69 -3.12 21.61
CA ASN A 238 16.67 -3.26 23.06
C ASN A 238 16.09 -4.63 23.46
N ASN A 239 16.33 -5.03 24.70
CA ASN A 239 15.67 -6.22 25.24
C ASN A 239 14.16 -6.02 25.25
N TYR A 240 13.42 -7.01 24.76
CA TYR A 240 11.95 -7.00 24.64
C TYR A 240 11.37 -6.00 23.63
N ALA A 241 12.20 -5.54 22.68
CA ALA A 241 11.76 -4.87 21.46
C ALA A 241 10.97 -5.80 20.52
#